data_AF-A0A0H1R6Q1-F1
#
_entry.id   AF-A0A0H1R6Q1-F1
#
_cell.length_a   1.000
_cell.length_b   1.000
_cell.length_c   1.000
_cell.angle_alpha   90.00
_cell.angle_beta   90.00
_cell.angle_gamma   90.00
#
_symmetry.space_group_name_H-M   'P 1'
#
loop_
_entity.id
_entity.type
_entity.pdbx_description
1 polymer ?
#
loop_
_entity_poly.entity_id
_entity_poly.type
_entity_poly.pdbx_seq_one_letter_code
_entity_poly.pdbx_strand_id
1 'polypeptide(L)'
;MPSLDLMTEPELIAHLHQLASECDRLDRRIAYAAQRQKFAQDPGNTAEAAEEERMLLNELSRLMDRRRAIEGYLRRVRGQLRPLRPHVLLVG
;
A
#
# COMPACT_ATOMS: atom_id res chain seq x y z
N MET A 1 7.02 3.31 -14.18
CA MET A 1 6.14 4.04 -13.24
C MET A 1 6.68 5.45 -13.14
N PRO A 2 5.86 6.50 -13.34
CA PRO A 2 6.31 7.87 -13.17
C PRO A 2 6.73 8.13 -11.72
N SER A 3 7.72 8.99 -11.53
CA SER A 3 8.22 9.38 -10.21
C SER A 3 7.14 10.16 -9.45
N LEU A 4 7.07 10.00 -8.12
CA LEU A 4 5.99 10.58 -7.29
C LEU A 4 5.92 12.11 -7.37
N ASP A 5 7.04 12.76 -7.61
CA ASP A 5 7.20 14.20 -7.80
C ASP A 5 6.58 14.73 -9.09
N LEU A 6 6.32 13.86 -10.07
CA LEU A 6 5.67 14.21 -11.33
C LEU A 6 4.15 14.02 -11.30
N MET A 7 3.60 13.45 -10.22
CA MET A 7 2.18 13.15 -10.11
C MET A 7 1.43 14.25 -9.35
N THR A 8 0.27 14.64 -9.87
CA THR A 8 -0.66 15.54 -9.21
C THR A 8 -1.35 14.87 -8.01
N GLU A 9 -1.92 15.66 -7.11
CA GLU A 9 -2.66 15.13 -5.96
C GLU A 9 -3.81 14.18 -6.35
N PRO A 10 -4.66 14.47 -7.36
CA PRO A 10 -5.67 13.52 -7.82
C PRO A 10 -5.09 12.21 -8.35
N GLU A 11 -3.98 12.26 -9.09
CA GLU A 11 -3.30 11.05 -9.60
C GLU A 11 -2.73 10.20 -8.47
N LEU A 12 -2.15 10.83 -7.45
CA LEU A 12 -1.66 10.14 -6.25
C LEU A 12 -2.80 9.47 -5.48
N ILE A 13 -3.96 10.13 -5.36
CA ILE A 13 -5.16 9.55 -4.73
C ILE A 13 -5.68 8.35 -5.53
N ALA A 14 -5.79 8.49 -6.86
CA ALA A 14 -6.19 7.39 -7.74
C ALA A 14 -5.22 6.20 -7.61
N HIS A 15 -3.91 6.47 -7.53
CA HIS A 15 -2.89 5.46 -7.32
C HIS A 15 -3.04 4.74 -5.97
N LEU A 16 -3.40 5.46 -4.91
CA LEU A 16 -3.71 4.84 -3.61
C LEU A 16 -4.92 3.92 -3.67
N HIS A 17 -5.98 4.29 -4.40
CA HIS A 17 -7.15 3.43 -4.58
C HIS A 17 -6.82 2.15 -5.37
N GLN A 18 -5.97 2.26 -6.39
CA GLN A 18 -5.47 1.11 -7.13
C GLN A 18 -4.66 0.18 -6.23
N LEU A 19 -3.70 0.72 -5.47
CA LEU A 19 -2.89 -0.07 -4.53
C LEU A 19 -3.76 -0.75 -3.46
N ALA A 20 -4.78 -0.06 -2.92
CA ALA A 20 -5.71 -0.66 -1.98
C ALA A 20 -6.47 -1.85 -2.59
N SER A 21 -6.94 -1.70 -3.83
CA SER A 21 -7.61 -2.77 -4.56
C SER A 21 -6.68 -3.96 -4.86
N GLU A 22 -5.40 -3.69 -5.12
CA GLU A 22 -4.39 -4.74 -5.31
C GLU A 22 -4.08 -5.48 -4.00
N CYS A 23 -3.94 -4.76 -2.88
CA CYS A 23 -3.79 -5.37 -1.55
C CYS A 23 -4.97 -6.28 -1.23
N ASP A 24 -6.21 -5.82 -1.41
CA ASP A 24 -7.42 -6.62 -1.16
C ASP A 24 -7.45 -7.92 -1.99
N ARG A 25 -6.93 -7.86 -3.23
CA ARG A 25 -6.80 -9.05 -4.09
C ARG A 25 -5.73 -10.01 -3.57
N LEU A 26 -4.59 -9.49 -3.13
CA LEU A 26 -3.53 -10.32 -2.56
C LEU A 26 -3.98 -10.98 -1.26
N ASP A 27 -4.68 -10.26 -0.38
CA ASP A 27 -5.20 -10.81 0.88
C ASP A 27 -6.13 -12.00 0.64
N ARG A 28 -7.02 -11.93 -0.36
CA ARG A 28 -7.88 -13.06 -0.74
C ARG A 28 -7.07 -14.26 -1.23
N ARG A 29 -6.01 -14.02 -1.99
CA ARG A 29 -5.13 -15.09 -2.50
C ARG A 29 -4.30 -15.72 -1.38
N ILE A 30 -3.81 -14.92 -0.45
CA ILE A 30 -3.11 -15.38 0.76
C ILE A 30 -4.03 -16.26 1.58
N ALA A 31 -5.26 -15.81 1.84
CA ALA A 31 -6.26 -16.60 2.57
C ALA A 31 -6.55 -17.94 1.88
N TYR A 32 -6.65 -17.94 0.55
CA TYR A 32 -6.83 -19.16 -0.23
C TYR A 32 -5.61 -20.11 -0.15
N ALA A 33 -4.39 -19.59 -0.27
CA ALA A 33 -3.16 -20.37 -0.13
C ALA A 33 -3.04 -20.98 1.27
N ALA A 34 -3.31 -20.21 2.33
CA ALA A 34 -3.34 -20.68 3.71
C ALA A 34 -4.40 -21.77 3.91
N GLN A 35 -5.59 -21.61 3.31
CA GLN A 35 -6.64 -22.63 3.36
C GLN A 35 -6.21 -23.92 2.65
N ARG A 36 -5.56 -23.81 1.48
CA ARG A 36 -5.01 -24.96 0.75
C ARG A 36 -3.97 -25.70 1.58
N GLN A 37 -3.04 -25.01 2.23
CA GLN A 37 -2.07 -25.65 3.12
C GLN A 37 -2.75 -26.44 4.25
N LYS A 38 -3.78 -25.85 4.86
CA LYS A 38 -4.48 -26.46 6.00
C LYS A 38 -5.23 -27.74 5.65
N PHE A 39 -5.74 -27.84 4.42
CA PHE A 39 -6.60 -28.95 4.00
C PHE A 39 -5.98 -29.86 2.93
N ALA A 40 -4.76 -29.56 2.46
CA ALA A 40 -4.03 -30.44 1.57
C ALA A 40 -3.69 -31.77 2.27
N GLN A 41 -3.99 -32.87 1.58
CA GLN A 41 -3.66 -34.23 2.04
C GLN A 41 -2.28 -34.68 1.54
N ASP A 42 -1.78 -34.04 0.48
CA ASP A 42 -0.49 -34.33 -0.12
C ASP A 42 0.57 -33.31 0.37
N PRO A 43 1.70 -33.78 0.91
CA PRO A 43 2.79 -32.91 1.38
C PRO A 43 3.37 -31.99 0.29
N GLY A 44 3.36 -32.41 -0.98
CA GLY A 44 3.81 -31.59 -2.11
C GLY A 44 2.92 -30.37 -2.32
N ASN A 45 1.60 -30.59 -2.34
CA ASN A 45 0.61 -29.51 -2.43
C ASN A 45 0.66 -28.55 -1.23
N THR A 46 0.94 -29.07 -0.02
CA THR A 46 1.17 -28.21 1.16
C THR A 46 2.41 -27.33 0.99
N ALA A 47 3.52 -27.89 0.51
CA ALA A 47 4.76 -27.14 0.28
C ALA A 47 4.59 -26.08 -0.82
N GLU A 48 3.90 -26.41 -1.91
CA GLU A 48 3.59 -25.45 -2.97
C GLU A 48 2.71 -24.30 -2.47
N ALA A 49 1.66 -24.62 -1.70
CA ALA A 49 0.77 -23.60 -1.15
C ALA A 49 1.46 -22.71 -0.09
N ALA A 50 2.44 -23.25 0.65
CA ALA A 50 3.28 -22.48 1.57
C ALA A 50 4.23 -21.53 0.83
N GLU A 51 4.83 -21.98 -0.27
CA GLU A 51 5.67 -21.10 -1.10
C GLU A 51 4.83 -20.01 -1.78
N GLU A 52 3.64 -20.36 -2.28
CA GLU A 52 2.69 -19.40 -2.84
C GLU A 52 2.30 -18.33 -1.81
N GLU A 53 1.93 -18.73 -0.59
CA GLU A 53 1.60 -17.79 0.48
C GLU A 53 2.78 -16.85 0.78
N ARG A 54 4.00 -17.39 0.89
CA ARG A 54 5.20 -16.60 1.16
C ARG A 54 5.46 -15.56 0.06
N MET A 55 5.31 -15.96 -1.21
CA MET A 55 5.46 -15.04 -2.35
C MET A 55 4.41 -13.92 -2.30
N LEU A 56 3.15 -14.27 -2.01
CA LEU A 56 2.06 -13.30 -1.93
C LEU A 56 2.23 -12.31 -0.77
N LEU A 57 2.69 -12.78 0.40
CA LEU A 57 2.99 -11.92 1.56
C LEU A 57 4.11 -10.93 1.26
N ASN A 58 5.16 -11.38 0.56
CA ASN A 58 6.25 -10.51 0.14
C ASN A 58 5.77 -9.41 -0.81
N GLU A 59 4.89 -9.75 -1.75
CA GLU A 59 4.32 -8.76 -2.66
C GLU A 59 3.38 -7.79 -1.93
N LEU A 60 2.56 -8.27 -1.00
CA LEU A 60 1.71 -7.43 -0.17
C LEU A 60 2.54 -6.43 0.64
N SER A 61 3.65 -6.86 1.23
CA SER A 61 4.57 -5.98 1.95
C SER A 61 5.10 -4.85 1.05
N ARG A 62 5.51 -5.18 -0.18
CA ARG A 62 5.99 -4.19 -1.15
C ARG A 62 4.91 -3.17 -1.53
N LEU A 63 3.68 -3.61 -1.75
CA LEU A 63 2.56 -2.69 -2.05
C LEU A 63 2.24 -1.79 -0.85
N MET A 64 2.29 -2.33 0.37
CA MET A 64 2.08 -1.56 1.60
C MET A 64 3.18 -0.51 1.82
N ASP A 65 4.45 -0.85 1.58
CA ASP A 65 5.55 0.11 1.63
C ASP A 65 5.37 1.23 0.59
N ARG A 66 4.97 0.87 -0.62
CA ARG A 66 4.68 1.84 -1.68
C ARG A 66 3.51 2.74 -1.32
N ARG A 67 2.43 2.19 -0.78
CA ARG A 67 1.28 2.94 -0.29
C ARG A 67 1.72 3.95 0.78
N ARG A 68 2.54 3.52 1.74
CA ARG A 68 3.08 4.37 2.81
C ARG A 68 3.93 5.53 2.26
N ALA A 69 4.74 5.26 1.24
CA ALA A 69 5.54 6.29 0.57
C ALA A 69 4.66 7.37 -0.09
N ILE A 70 3.59 6.96 -0.77
CA ILE A 70 2.63 7.87 -1.41
C ILE A 70 1.85 8.68 -0.37
N GLU A 71 1.33 8.03 0.67
CA GLU A 71 0.63 8.71 1.78
C GLU A 71 1.53 9.74 2.46
N GLY A 72 2.81 9.39 2.69
CA GLY A 72 3.81 10.29 3.25
C GLY A 72 4.14 11.46 2.32
N TYR A 73 4.21 11.24 1.00
CA TYR A 73 4.38 12.31 0.02
C TYR A 73 3.18 13.26 -0.02
N LEU A 74 1.95 12.72 -0.09
CA LEU A 74 0.71 13.52 -0.05
C LEU A 74 0.62 14.37 1.21
N ARG A 75 0.99 13.82 2.38
CA ARG A 75 1.02 14.58 3.64
C ARG A 75 1.99 15.76 3.57
N ARG A 76 3.16 15.60 2.94
CA ARG A 76 4.14 16.68 2.74
C ARG A 76 3.62 17.76 1.80
N VAL A 77 3.08 17.37 0.64
CA VAL A 77 2.50 18.31 -0.33
C VAL A 77 1.37 19.13 0.29
N ARG A 78 0.41 18.45 0.96
CA ARG A 78 -0.70 19.12 1.66
C ARG A 78 -0.24 20.00 2.83
N GLY A 79 0.83 19.60 3.53
CA GLY A 79 1.42 20.37 4.63
C GLY A 79 2.13 21.64 4.15
N GLN A 80 2.77 21.60 2.98
CA GLN A 80 3.37 22.77 2.33
C GLN A 80 2.31 23.74 1.78
N LEU A 81 1.14 23.23 1.36
CA LEU A 81 0.02 24.04 0.86
C LEU A 81 -0.79 24.75 1.95
N ARG A 82 -0.66 24.37 3.22
CA ARG A 82 -1.22 25.14 4.34
C ARG A 82 -0.18 26.19 4.74
N PRO A 83 -0.34 27.49 4.41
CA PRO A 83 0.50 28.49 5.04
C PRO A 83 0.22 28.43 6.54
N LEU A 84 1.26 28.21 7.33
CA LEU A 84 1.28 28.64 8.72
C LEU A 84 0.95 30.13 8.68
N ARG A 85 -0.30 30.51 9.01
CA ARG A 85 -0.63 31.93 9.20
C ARG A 85 0.42 32.47 10.19
N PRO A 86 1.24 33.47 9.84
CA PRO A 86 1.94 34.21 10.87
C PRO A 86 0.82 34.90 11.65
N HIS A 87 0.70 34.52 12.93
CA HIS A 87 -0.19 35.21 13.84
C HIS A 87 0.26 36.67 13.84
N VAL A 88 -0.58 37.54 13.28
CA VAL A 88 -0.45 38.99 13.39
C VAL A 88 -0.58 39.29 14.87
N LEU A 89 0.55 39.49 15.56
CA LEU A 89 0.56 40.18 16.83
C LEU A 89 0.43 41.67 16.52
N LEU A 90 -0.82 42.15 16.54
CA LEU A 90 -1.15 43.55 16.75
C LEU A 90 -0.47 43.98 18.06
N VAL A 91 0.60 44.77 17.94
CA VAL A 91 1.08 45.63 19.02
C VAL A 91 0.66 47.03 18.64
N GLY A 92 -0.40 47.50 19.29
CA GLY A 92 -0.93 48.85 19.25
C GLY A 92 -1.64 49.13 20.56
#